data_AF-A0A929UZ02-F1
#
_entry.id   AF-A0A929UZ02-F1
#
_cell.length_a   1.000
_cell.length_b   1.000
_cell.length_c   1.000
_cell.angle_alpha   90.00
_cell.angle_beta   90.00
_cell.angle_gamma   90.00
#
_symmetry.space_group_name_H-M   'P 1'
#
loop_
_entity.id
_entity.type
_entity.pdbx_description
1 polymer ?
#
loop_
_entity_poly.entity_id
_entity_poly.type
_entity_poly.pdbx_seq_one_letter_code
_entity_poly.pdbx_strand_id
1 'polypeptide(L)'
;GAPHLDREAGQITSDIVVILKMQMNLVQEDGWRENYNSSGEGTAIIFQNGTVHEVTWRKPATADQLSFIGADGKDFLLSPGKLWISAVPANKNGGVTWQ
;
A
#
# COMPACT_ATOMS: atom_id res chain seq x y z
N GLY A 1 14.57 -15.07 -0.84
CA GLY A 1 13.48 -14.66 -1.74
C GLY A 1 13.79 -15.10 -3.16
N ALA A 2 12.78 -15.30 -4.00
CA ALA A 2 12.91 -15.57 -5.42
C ALA A 2 12.09 -14.53 -6.21
N PRO A 3 12.45 -14.21 -7.47
CA PRO A 3 11.66 -13.30 -8.30
C PRO A 3 10.22 -13.79 -8.48
N HIS A 4 9.26 -12.87 -8.52
CA HIS A 4 7.90 -13.17 -8.93
C HIS A 4 7.88 -13.32 -10.46
N LEU A 5 7.42 -14.47 -10.94
CA LEU A 5 7.37 -14.79 -12.37
C LEU A 5 5.91 -14.91 -12.83
N ASP A 6 5.58 -14.21 -13.90
CA ASP A 6 4.46 -14.52 -14.75
C ASP A 6 4.82 -15.71 -15.65
N ARG A 7 3.89 -16.65 -15.82
CA ARG A 7 4.13 -17.89 -16.58
C ARG A 7 4.47 -17.63 -18.04
N GLU A 8 3.89 -16.59 -18.63
CA GLU A 8 3.98 -16.29 -20.06
C GLU A 8 4.99 -15.18 -20.37
N ALA A 9 5.09 -14.18 -19.48
CA ALA A 9 5.85 -12.94 -19.70
C ALA A 9 7.16 -12.84 -18.89
N GLY A 10 7.45 -13.82 -18.02
CA GLY A 10 8.68 -13.85 -17.23
C GLY A 10 8.60 -12.96 -15.98
N GLN A 11 9.70 -12.28 -15.61
CA GLN A 11 9.78 -11.58 -14.33
C GLN A 11 8.82 -10.38 -14.24
N ILE A 12 8.00 -10.37 -13.20
CA ILE A 12 7.16 -9.24 -12.84
C ILE A 12 8.03 -8.13 -12.25
N THR A 13 7.89 -6.92 -12.79
CA THR A 13 8.58 -5.71 -12.33
C THR A 13 7.58 -4.59 -12.08
N SER A 14 7.93 -3.66 -11.21
CA SER A 14 7.13 -2.49 -10.88
C SER A 14 8.00 -1.23 -10.95
N ASP A 15 7.44 -0.15 -11.49
CA ASP A 15 8.07 1.17 -11.53
C ASP A 15 7.77 1.94 -10.23
N ILE A 16 6.62 1.64 -9.60
CA ILE A 16 6.18 2.21 -8.32
C ILE A 16 5.79 1.08 -7.36
N VAL A 17 6.22 1.17 -6.10
CA VAL A 17 5.75 0.34 -5.00
C VAL A 17 5.08 1.21 -3.95
N VAL A 18 3.82 0.92 -3.62
CA VAL A 18 3.07 1.59 -2.56
C VAL A 18 2.79 0.59 -1.45
N ILE A 19 3.19 0.93 -0.24
CA ILE A 19 2.80 0.21 0.97
C ILE A 19 1.71 1.01 1.69
N LEU A 20 0.53 0.44 1.86
CA LEU A 20 -0.58 1.03 2.60
C LEU A 20 -0.62 0.45 4.01
N LYS A 21 -0.42 1.28 5.03
CA LYS A 21 -0.63 0.87 6.42
C LYS A 21 -2.10 1.04 6.77
N MET A 22 -2.78 -0.07 7.05
CA MET A 22 -4.22 -0.11 7.33
C MET A 22 -4.48 -0.75 8.69
N GLN A 23 -5.54 -0.29 9.38
CA GLN A 23 -5.98 -0.97 10.61
C GLN A 23 -6.50 -2.36 10.26
N MET A 24 -6.03 -3.37 11.00
CA MET A 24 -6.45 -4.76 10.84
C MET A 24 -7.06 -5.27 12.15
N ASN A 25 -8.18 -5.98 12.05
CA ASN A 25 -8.82 -6.67 13.16
C ASN A 25 -9.10 -8.12 12.77
N LEU A 26 -9.19 -9.01 13.77
CA LEU A 26 -9.65 -10.37 13.55
C LEU A 26 -11.18 -10.42 13.50
N VAL A 27 -11.75 -11.20 12.59
CA VAL A 27 -13.19 -11.42 12.50
C VAL A 27 -13.66 -12.15 13.75
N GLN A 28 -14.66 -11.61 14.44
CA GLN A 28 -15.10 -12.11 15.75
C GLN A 28 -15.70 -13.52 15.72
N GLU A 29 -16.26 -13.94 14.59
CA GLU A 29 -16.94 -15.24 14.44
C GLU A 29 -15.99 -16.42 14.67
N ASP A 30 -14.75 -16.34 14.18
CA ASP A 30 -13.76 -17.41 14.30
C ASP A 30 -12.44 -16.99 14.95
N GLY A 31 -12.13 -15.69 14.98
CA GLY A 31 -10.89 -15.16 15.55
C GLY A 31 -9.65 -15.37 14.68
N TRP A 32 -9.77 -15.85 13.44
CA TRP A 32 -8.63 -16.19 12.58
C TRP A 32 -8.58 -15.39 11.28
N ARG A 33 -9.73 -14.99 10.73
CA ARG A 33 -9.76 -14.18 9.51
C ARG A 33 -9.32 -12.76 9.81
N GLU A 34 -8.40 -12.24 8.99
CA GLU A 34 -8.00 -10.84 9.04
C GLU A 34 -9.00 -9.96 8.26
N ASN A 35 -9.39 -8.84 8.85
CA ASN A 35 -10.21 -7.82 8.23
C ASN A 35 -9.46 -6.48 8.25
N TYR A 36 -9.14 -5.98 7.06
CA TYR A 36 -8.47 -4.70 6.86
C TYR A 36 -9.49 -3.60 6.57
N ASN A 37 -9.42 -2.50 7.31
CA ASN A 37 -10.25 -1.35 7.00
C ASN A 37 -9.66 -0.56 5.81
N SER A 38 -10.19 -0.82 4.62
CA SER A 38 -9.78 -0.18 3.36
C SER A 38 -10.47 1.14 3.04
N SER A 39 -11.35 1.63 3.94
CA SER A 39 -12.05 2.91 3.80
C SER A 39 -11.66 3.82 4.95
N GLY A 40 -11.18 5.01 4.63
CA GLY A 40 -10.60 5.96 5.58
C GLY A 40 -9.30 6.53 5.05
N GLU A 41 -8.34 6.71 5.96
CA GLU A 41 -7.02 7.25 5.67
C GLU A 41 -5.97 6.65 6.59
N GLY A 42 -4.70 6.74 6.19
CA GLY A 42 -3.58 6.26 6.98
C GLY A 42 -2.24 6.52 6.30
N THR A 43 -1.15 6.06 6.91
CA THR A 43 0.19 6.23 6.35
C THR A 43 0.41 5.32 5.14
N ALA A 44 0.98 5.86 4.07
CA ALA A 44 1.54 5.11 2.97
C ALA A 44 3.03 5.40 2.80
N ILE A 45 3.78 4.40 2.35
CA ILE A 45 5.19 4.53 1.97
C ILE A 45 5.28 4.24 0.48
N ILE A 46 5.76 5.21 -0.29
CA ILE A 46 5.81 5.15 -1.75
C ILE A 46 7.26 5.15 -2.20
N PHE A 47 7.65 4.12 -2.93
CA PHE A 47 8.93 4.00 -3.61
C PHE A 47 8.70 4.26 -5.10
N GLN A 48 9.34 5.28 -5.64
CA GLN A 48 9.32 5.60 -7.07
C GLN A 48 10.56 6.42 -7.43
N ASN A 49 11.03 6.32 -8.69
CA ASN A 49 12.17 7.10 -9.19
C ASN A 49 13.44 7.03 -8.30
N GLY A 50 13.65 5.92 -7.59
CA GLY A 50 14.78 5.75 -6.67
C GLY A 50 14.66 6.49 -5.34
N THR A 51 13.51 7.10 -5.04
CA THR A 51 13.25 7.80 -3.77
C THR A 51 12.12 7.16 -2.98
N VAL A 52 12.11 7.42 -1.67
CA VAL A 52 11.05 7.00 -0.74
C VAL A 52 10.28 8.22 -0.23
N HIS A 53 8.96 8.11 -0.16
CA HIS A 53 8.07 9.15 0.33
C HIS A 53 7.09 8.57 1.34
N GLU A 54 7.05 9.13 2.54
CA GLU A 54 5.95 8.90 3.47
C GLU A 54 4.84 9.91 3.20
N VAL A 55 3.63 9.41 2.96
CA VAL A 55 2.44 10.20 2.59
C VAL A 55 1.22 9.68 3.33
N THR A 56 0.09 10.38 3.22
CA THR A 56 -1.20 9.88 3.70
C THR A 56 -1.98 9.31 2.53
N TRP A 57 -2.39 8.03 2.60
CA TRP A 57 -3.40 7.51 1.69
C TRP A 57 -4.79 7.91 2.18
N ARG A 58 -5.71 8.18 1.26
CA ARG A 58 -7.10 8.51 1.56
C ARG A 58 -8.05 7.82 0.58
N LYS A 59 -9.10 7.22 1.11
CA LYS A 59 -10.16 6.54 0.36
C LYS A 59 -11.45 6.58 1.18
N PRO A 60 -12.28 7.64 1.06
CA PRO A 60 -13.36 7.90 2.00
C PRO A 60 -14.39 6.76 2.10
N ALA A 61 -14.75 6.14 0.97
CA ALA A 61 -15.63 4.98 0.90
C ALA A 61 -15.07 3.84 0.04
N THR A 62 -15.73 2.68 0.10
CA THR A 62 -15.31 1.48 -0.64
C THR A 62 -15.31 1.69 -2.16
N ALA A 63 -16.24 2.49 -2.67
CA ALA A 63 -16.34 2.81 -4.10
C ALA A 63 -15.46 4.00 -4.53
N ASP A 64 -14.89 4.74 -3.59
CA ASP A 64 -14.11 5.93 -3.91
C ASP A 64 -12.70 5.57 -4.39
N GLN A 65 -12.14 6.47 -5.19
CA GLN A 65 -10.77 6.39 -5.66
C GLN A 65 -9.78 6.52 -4.49
N LEU A 66 -8.74 5.69 -4.49
CA LEU A 66 -7.58 5.85 -3.61
C LEU A 66 -6.75 7.05 -4.09
N SER A 67 -6.51 8.00 -3.20
CA SER A 67 -5.60 9.13 -3.41
C SER A 67 -4.49 9.18 -2.37
N PHE A 68 -3.46 9.99 -2.64
CA PHE A 68 -2.31 10.19 -1.76
C PHE A 68 -2.14 11.67 -1.51
N ILE A 69 -1.82 12.04 -0.27
CA ILE A 69 -1.65 13.41 0.19
C ILE A 69 -0.23 13.54 0.75
N GLY A 70 0.55 14.47 0.20
CA GLY A 70 1.90 14.75 0.63
C GLY A 70 1.95 15.44 2.00
N ALA A 71 3.15 15.55 2.56
CA ALA A 71 3.39 16.24 3.83
C ALA A 71 3.01 17.74 3.80
N ASP A 72 2.93 18.34 2.61
CA ASP A 72 2.48 19.72 2.41
C ASP A 72 0.95 19.87 2.32
N GLY A 73 0.20 18.76 2.50
CA GLY A 73 -1.26 18.73 2.45
C GLY A 73 -1.85 18.75 1.04
N LYS A 74 -1.02 18.67 -0.01
CA LYS A 74 -1.47 18.60 -1.41
C LYS A 74 -1.51 17.17 -1.93
N ASP A 75 -2.19 16.98 -3.05
CA ASP A 75 -2.18 15.70 -3.74
C ASP A 75 -0.76 15.28 -4.12
N PHE A 76 -0.39 14.06 -3.74
CA PHE A 76 0.85 13.41 -4.11
C PHE A 76 0.61 12.55 -5.35
N LEU A 77 1.29 12.88 -6.44
CA LEU A 77 1.12 12.20 -7.72
C LEU A 77 2.09 11.02 -7.84
N LEU A 78 1.58 9.90 -8.35
CA LEU A 78 2.40 8.78 -8.76
C LEU A 78 3.01 9.05 -10.14
N SER A 79 4.25 8.61 -10.31
CA SER A 79 4.89 8.62 -11.63
C SER A 79 4.15 7.66 -12.57
N PRO A 80 4.17 7.89 -13.89
CA PRO A 80 3.64 6.93 -14.84
C PRO A 80 4.40 5.60 -14.77
N GLY A 81 3.68 4.48 -14.74
CA GLY A 81 4.30 3.16 -14.76
C GLY A 81 3.47 2.07 -14.11
N LYS A 82 4.06 0.88 -14.00
CA LYS A 82 3.49 -0.30 -13.34
C LYS A 82 3.53 -0.09 -11.83
N LEU A 83 2.35 -0.06 -11.23
CA LEU A 83 2.15 0.11 -9.79
C LEU A 83 1.95 -1.25 -9.10
N TRP A 84 2.73 -1.49 -8.05
CA TRP A 84 2.48 -2.56 -7.10
C TRP A 84 2.00 -1.98 -5.77
N ILE A 85 0.86 -2.46 -5.26
CA ILE A 85 0.32 -2.04 -3.97
C ILE A 85 0.36 -3.22 -2.99
N SER A 86 0.88 -3.00 -1.79
CA SER A 86 0.80 -3.94 -0.68
C SER A 86 0.08 -3.28 0.50
N ALA A 87 -0.96 -3.92 1.03
CA ALA A 87 -1.60 -3.51 2.27
C ALA A 87 -0.98 -4.29 3.43
N VAL A 88 -0.58 -3.58 4.49
CA VAL A 88 0.04 -4.17 5.68
C VAL A 88 -0.63 -3.65 6.96
N PRO A 89 -0.64 -4.43 8.06
CA PRO A 89 -1.22 -3.97 9.32
C PRO A 89 -0.47 -2.78 9.90
N ALA A 90 -1.21 -1.72 10.25
CA ALA A 90 -0.67 -0.58 10.99
C ALA A 90 -0.53 -0.87 12.50
N ASN A 91 -1.32 -1.81 13.02
CA ASN A 91 -1.51 -2.08 14.46
C ASN A 91 -1.07 -3.49 14.89
N LYS A 92 -0.38 -4.23 14.00
CA LYS A 92 0.19 -5.57 14.23
C LYS A 92 1.56 -5.65 13.51
N ASN A 93 2.00 -6.85 13.12
CA ASN A 93 3.33 -7.11 12.55
C ASN A 93 3.48 -6.69 11.07
N GLY A 94 3.03 -5.48 10.69
CA GLY A 94 3.18 -4.92 9.33
C GLY A 94 4.48 -4.11 9.14
N GLY A 95 5.62 -4.72 9.46
CA GLY A 95 6.93 -4.08 9.35
C GLY A 95 7.36 -3.85 7.90
N VAL A 96 7.96 -2.68 7.64
CA VAL A 96 8.53 -2.32 6.32
C VAL A 96 9.93 -1.78 6.57
N THR A 97 10.91 -2.28 5.82
CA THR A 97 12.33 -1.89 5.94
C THR A 97 12.93 -1.66 4.57
N TRP A 98 13.76 -0.63 4.46
CA TRP A 98 14.51 -0.29 3.25
C TRP A 98 15.85 0.36 3.67
N GLN A 99 16.80 0.43 2.74
CA GLN A 99 18.10 1.06 2.92
C GLN A 99 18.31 2.12 1.83
#